data_AF-A0A7S1PXB5-F1
#
_entry.id   AF-A0A7S1PXB5-F1
#
_cell.length_a   1.000
_cell.length_b   1.000
_cell.length_c   1.000
_cell.angle_alpha   90.00
_cell.angle_beta   90.00
_cell.angle_gamma   90.00
#
_symmetry.space_group_name_H-M   'P 1'
#
loop_
_entity.id
_entity.type
_entity.pdbx_description
1 polymer ?
#
loop_
_entity_poly.entity_id
_entity_poly.type
_entity_poly.pdbx_seq_one_letter_code
_entity_poly.pdbx_strand_id
1 'polypeptide(L)'
;VAAEVRQIFFVINIYTPGRTFAEVANPYCRLVSAEGEEFCRYQLREAGREQALIMARLFREPGDSRWGFQALGIPCKGKTYKDSMPAVVQYAVTKPTDRTLMRQSTTMSEMDAPPATSRLGPATPPIDEVEAVGKDNTCGADCCVQ
;
A
#
# COMPACT_ATOMS: atom_id res chain seq x y z
N VAL A 1 -17.18 -2.80 -16.61
CA VAL A 1 -17.94 -2.20 -15.49
C VAL A 1 -19.01 -1.31 -16.06
N ALA A 2 -20.27 -1.45 -15.62
CA ALA A 2 -21.40 -0.70 -16.17
C ALA A 2 -21.24 0.83 -15.96
N ALA A 3 -21.90 1.64 -16.80
CA ALA A 3 -21.69 3.09 -16.85
C ALA A 3 -22.17 3.82 -15.58
N GLU A 4 -23.16 3.24 -14.90
CA GLU A 4 -23.72 3.75 -13.64
C GLU A 4 -22.80 3.57 -12.43
N VAL A 5 -21.81 2.67 -12.51
CA VAL A 5 -20.87 2.44 -11.40
C VAL A 5 -19.85 3.57 -11.35
N ARG A 6 -19.96 4.39 -10.30
CA ARG A 6 -19.08 5.53 -10.04
C ARG A 6 -17.88 5.19 -9.16
N GLN A 7 -18.05 4.29 -8.19
CA GLN A 7 -17.02 3.93 -7.21
C GLN A 7 -17.06 2.43 -6.92
N ILE A 8 -15.89 1.85 -6.65
CA ILE A 8 -15.70 0.46 -6.24
C ILE A 8 -14.80 0.48 -5.01
N PHE A 9 -15.21 -0.20 -3.94
CA PHE A 9 -14.44 -0.28 -2.70
C PHE A 9 -13.91 -1.69 -2.49
N PHE A 10 -12.66 -1.79 -2.09
CA PHE A 10 -12.04 -3.02 -1.64
C PHE A 10 -12.07 -3.05 -0.12
N VAL A 11 -12.84 -3.98 0.44
CA VAL A 11 -12.99 -4.16 1.88
C VAL A 11 -12.58 -5.58 2.23
N ILE A 12 -11.83 -5.69 3.32
CA ILE A 12 -11.38 -6.96 3.88
C ILE A 12 -12.14 -7.16 5.19
N ASN A 13 -12.68 -8.35 5.41
CA ASN A 13 -13.42 -8.69 6.62
C ASN A 13 -12.98 -10.07 7.13
N ILE A 14 -12.88 -10.21 8.45
CA ILE A 14 -12.78 -11.50 9.13
C ILE A 14 -14.20 -11.98 9.45
N TYR A 15 -14.62 -13.03 8.76
CA TYR A 15 -15.93 -13.66 8.98
C TYR A 15 -15.96 -14.61 10.18
N THR A 16 -14.83 -14.86 10.83
CA THR A 16 -14.78 -15.73 12.02
C THR A 16 -15.18 -14.92 13.27
N PRO A 17 -16.26 -15.30 13.98
CA PRO A 17 -16.68 -14.57 15.17
C PRO A 17 -15.59 -14.55 16.24
N GLY A 18 -15.40 -13.38 16.87
CA GLY A 18 -14.42 -13.18 17.93
C GLY A 18 -12.96 -13.14 17.48
N ARG A 19 -12.67 -13.25 16.17
CA ARG A 19 -11.30 -13.12 15.64
C ARG A 19 -11.06 -11.69 15.14
N THR A 20 -9.81 -11.25 15.28
CA THR A 20 -9.32 -9.94 14.86
C THR A 20 -8.07 -10.09 14.00
N PHE A 21 -7.63 -9.04 13.30
CA PHE A 21 -6.41 -9.11 12.49
C PHE A 21 -5.16 -9.39 13.33
N ALA A 22 -5.15 -9.01 14.61
CA ALA A 22 -4.05 -9.29 15.54
C ALA A 22 -3.82 -10.80 15.78
N GLU A 23 -4.86 -11.62 15.63
CA GLU A 23 -4.83 -13.06 15.92
C GLU A 23 -4.45 -13.92 14.71
N VAL A 24 -4.38 -13.32 13.52
CA VAL A 24 -3.96 -14.02 12.30
C VAL A 24 -2.44 -13.96 12.18
N ALA A 25 -1.81 -15.07 11.80
CA ALA A 25 -0.37 -15.11 11.55
C ALA A 25 -0.05 -14.41 10.22
N ASN A 26 0.83 -13.40 10.28
CA ASN A 26 1.30 -12.59 9.14
C ASN A 26 0.20 -12.17 8.13
N PRO A 27 -0.86 -11.49 8.55
CA PRO A 27 -1.95 -11.12 7.67
C PRO A 27 -1.54 -9.89 6.87
N TYR A 28 -1.44 -10.04 5.55
CA TYR A 28 -1.18 -8.95 4.63
C TYR A 28 -2.03 -9.10 3.37
N CYS A 29 -2.17 -8.01 2.65
CA CYS A 29 -2.99 -7.94 1.45
C CYS A 29 -2.39 -6.92 0.50
N ARG A 30 -2.46 -7.20 -0.81
CA ARG A 30 -1.86 -6.37 -1.87
C ARG A 30 -2.86 -6.17 -2.99
N LEU A 31 -2.84 -4.98 -3.58
CA LEU A 31 -3.56 -4.69 -4.82
C LEU A 31 -2.53 -4.54 -5.94
N VAL A 32 -2.65 -5.37 -6.97
CA VAL A 32 -1.68 -5.47 -8.05
C VAL A 32 -2.42 -5.36 -9.38
N SER A 33 -1.84 -4.65 -10.35
CA SER A 33 -2.34 -4.57 -11.72
C SER A 33 -2.16 -5.90 -12.46
N ALA A 34 -2.80 -6.06 -13.61
CA ALA A 34 -2.61 -7.24 -14.45
C ALA A 34 -1.16 -7.36 -14.97
N GLU A 35 -0.47 -6.23 -15.10
CA GLU A 35 0.93 -6.10 -15.51
C GLU A 35 1.92 -6.32 -14.35
N GLY A 36 1.41 -6.54 -13.13
CA GLY A 36 2.23 -6.79 -11.95
C GLY A 36 2.60 -5.53 -11.14
N GLU A 37 2.08 -4.34 -11.49
CA GLU A 37 2.34 -3.12 -10.72
C GLU A 37 1.59 -3.15 -9.38
N GLU A 38 2.31 -3.03 -8.27
CA GLU A 38 1.72 -2.99 -6.92
C GLU A 38 1.24 -1.57 -6.58
N PHE A 39 -0.07 -1.40 -6.45
CA PHE A 39 -0.69 -0.12 -6.09
C PHE A 39 -0.68 0.13 -4.58
N CYS A 40 -0.93 -0.91 -3.79
CA CYS A 40 -0.85 -0.82 -2.33
C CYS A 40 -0.60 -2.19 -1.70
N ARG A 41 0.06 -2.17 -0.54
CA ARG A 41 0.25 -3.31 0.35
C ARG A 41 -0.01 -2.86 1.78
N TYR A 42 -0.85 -3.62 2.48
CA TYR A 42 -1.15 -3.35 3.88
C TYR A 42 -0.84 -4.56 4.74
N GLN A 43 -0.21 -4.32 5.89
CA GLN A 43 -0.11 -5.30 6.96
C GLN A 43 -1.34 -5.16 7.85
N LEU A 44 -2.20 -6.17 7.85
CA LEU A 44 -3.49 -6.11 8.55
C LEU A 44 -3.30 -6.11 10.08
N ARG A 45 -2.15 -6.56 10.59
CA ARG A 45 -1.80 -6.44 12.01
C ARG A 45 -1.83 -5.00 12.52
N GLU A 46 -1.52 -4.02 11.66
CA GLU A 46 -1.55 -2.60 12.00
C GLU A 46 -2.98 -2.07 12.25
N ALA A 47 -4.00 -2.75 11.72
CA ALA A 47 -5.40 -2.45 12.01
C ALA A 47 -5.84 -2.88 13.43
N GLY A 48 -4.96 -3.56 14.17
CA GLY A 48 -5.13 -3.88 15.59
C GLY A 48 -6.29 -4.85 15.86
N ARG A 49 -7.20 -4.43 16.74
CA ARG A 49 -8.34 -5.24 17.21
C ARG A 49 -9.56 -5.17 16.29
N GLU A 50 -9.45 -4.49 15.16
CA GLU A 50 -10.53 -4.42 14.19
C GLU A 50 -10.65 -5.72 13.41
N GLN A 51 -11.86 -5.93 12.86
CA GLN A 51 -12.22 -7.12 12.10
C GLN A 51 -12.36 -6.84 10.61
N ALA A 52 -12.37 -5.55 10.24
CA ALA A 52 -12.47 -5.14 8.86
C ALA A 52 -11.53 -3.97 8.53
N LEU A 53 -11.19 -3.85 7.25
CA LEU A 53 -10.32 -2.81 6.72
C LEU A 53 -10.85 -2.36 5.36
N ILE A 54 -11.07 -1.06 5.20
CA ILE A 54 -11.27 -0.47 3.87
C ILE A 54 -9.89 -0.23 3.28
N MET A 55 -9.49 -1.12 2.36
CA MET A 55 -8.16 -1.10 1.76
C MET A 55 -8.01 0.09 0.81
N ALA A 56 -8.89 0.19 -0.18
CA ALA A 56 -8.78 1.17 -1.25
C ALA A 56 -10.12 1.37 -1.94
N ARG A 57 -10.19 2.42 -2.77
CA ARG A 57 -11.30 2.62 -3.69
C ARG A 57 -10.81 2.98 -5.09
N LEU A 58 -11.57 2.54 -6.08
CA LEU A 58 -11.54 3.07 -7.44
C LEU A 58 -12.72 4.02 -7.61
N PHE A 59 -12.52 5.14 -8.27
CA PHE A 59 -13.57 6.11 -8.54
C PHE A 59 -13.43 6.69 -9.94
N ARG A 60 -14.53 7.11 -10.55
CA ARG A 60 -14.48 7.86 -11.81
C ARG A 60 -14.17 9.33 -11.53
N GLU A 61 -13.19 9.87 -12.23
CA GLU A 61 -12.85 11.30 -12.13
C GLU A 61 -13.98 12.17 -12.71
N PRO A 62 -14.31 13.31 -12.09
CA PRO A 62 -15.31 14.22 -12.64
C PRO A 62 -14.82 14.82 -13.95
N GLY A 63 -15.62 14.68 -15.02
CA GLY A 63 -15.30 15.22 -16.35
C GLY A 63 -14.56 14.25 -17.28
N ASP A 64 -14.18 13.07 -16.78
CA ASP A 64 -13.51 12.04 -17.57
C ASP A 64 -14.16 10.66 -17.35
N SER A 65 -13.94 9.73 -18.28
CA SER A 65 -14.28 8.32 -18.13
C SER A 65 -13.14 7.50 -17.51
N ARG A 66 -12.05 8.16 -17.08
CA ARG A 66 -10.91 7.51 -16.42
C ARG A 66 -11.22 7.10 -14.98
N TRP A 67 -10.61 5.99 -14.57
CA TRP A 67 -10.64 5.49 -13.20
C TRP A 67 -9.43 6.02 -12.43
N GLY A 68 -9.69 6.72 -11.33
CA GLY A 68 -8.72 7.04 -10.31
C GLY A 68 -8.66 5.96 -9.23
N PHE A 69 -7.49 5.80 -8.63
CA PHE A 69 -7.24 4.90 -7.51
C PHE A 69 -6.88 5.69 -6.26
N GLN A 70 -7.47 5.33 -5.12
CA GLN A 70 -7.10 5.89 -3.81
C GLN A 70 -6.92 4.77 -2.79
N ALA A 71 -5.70 4.68 -2.26
CA ALA A 71 -5.37 3.83 -1.13
C ALA A 71 -5.89 4.49 0.17
N LEU A 72 -6.69 3.76 0.94
CA LEU A 72 -7.35 4.26 2.16
C LEU A 72 -6.67 3.68 3.41
N GLY A 73 -6.60 2.36 3.51
CA GLY A 73 -5.98 1.67 4.66
C GLY A 73 -6.68 1.94 5.99
N ILE A 74 -8.01 2.06 5.99
CA ILE A 74 -8.76 2.57 7.14
C ILE A 74 -9.41 1.41 7.89
N PRO A 75 -9.08 1.18 9.17
CA PRO A 75 -9.72 0.16 9.99
C PRO A 75 -11.21 0.45 10.14
N CYS A 76 -12.04 -0.58 9.99
CA CYS A 76 -13.47 -0.46 10.17
C CYS A 76 -14.03 -1.64 10.97
N LYS A 77 -15.22 -1.42 11.53
CA LYS A 77 -15.95 -2.44 12.27
C LYS A 77 -16.81 -3.24 11.30
N GLY A 78 -17.09 -4.48 11.70
CA GLY A 78 -18.04 -5.32 10.99
C GLY A 78 -17.49 -6.67 10.58
N LYS A 79 -18.31 -7.70 10.78
CA LYS A 79 -17.98 -9.07 10.41
C LYS A 79 -18.26 -9.34 8.93
N THR A 80 -19.23 -8.62 8.37
CA THR A 80 -19.64 -8.71 6.97
C THR A 80 -19.49 -7.38 6.26
N TYR A 81 -19.45 -7.40 4.93
CA TYR A 81 -19.38 -6.16 4.13
C TYR A 81 -20.55 -5.21 4.45
N LYS A 82 -21.73 -5.74 4.80
CA LYS A 82 -22.91 -4.95 5.18
C LYS A 82 -22.66 -4.11 6.42
N ASP A 83 -21.94 -4.69 7.39
CA ASP A 83 -21.58 -4.00 8.63
C ASP A 83 -20.53 -2.90 8.39
N SER A 84 -19.71 -3.06 7.35
CA SER A 84 -18.72 -2.06 6.92
C SER A 84 -19.33 -0.95 6.07
N MET A 85 -20.57 -1.09 5.58
CA MET A 85 -21.23 -0.09 4.73
C MET A 85 -21.29 1.32 5.32
N PRO A 86 -21.55 1.54 6.62
CA PRO A 86 -21.56 2.89 7.19
C PRO A 86 -20.21 3.61 6.98
N ALA A 87 -19.10 2.89 7.17
CA ALA A 87 -17.76 3.43 6.91
C ALA A 87 -17.54 3.64 5.41
N VAL A 88 -17.95 2.70 4.55
CA VAL A 88 -17.84 2.84 3.09
C VAL A 88 -18.60 4.07 2.58
N VAL A 89 -19.84 4.29 3.04
CA VAL A 89 -20.67 5.43 2.66
C VAL A 89 -20.02 6.76 3.08
N GLN A 90 -19.45 6.81 4.28
CA GLN A 90 -18.70 7.98 4.75
C GLN A 90 -17.55 8.34 3.81
N TYR A 91 -16.78 7.35 3.35
CA TYR A 91 -15.70 7.61 2.40
C TYR A 91 -16.22 7.91 1.00
N ALA A 92 -17.34 7.31 0.57
CA ALA A 92 -17.91 7.52 -0.75
C ALA A 92 -18.27 8.98 -1.05
N VAL A 93 -18.73 9.73 -0.04
CA VAL A 93 -19.07 11.16 -0.18
C VAL A 93 -17.86 12.09 -0.04
N THR A 94 -16.73 11.57 0.44
CA THR A 94 -15.51 12.36 0.63
C THR A 94 -14.79 12.55 -0.69
N LYS A 95 -14.41 13.79 -1.03
CA LYS A 95 -13.61 14.08 -2.22
C LYS A 95 -12.31 13.26 -2.18
N PRO A 96 -11.91 12.60 -3.29
CA PRO A 96 -10.60 11.97 -3.37
C PRO A 96 -9.53 13.02 -3.07
N THR A 97 -8.75 12.81 -2.02
CA THR A 97 -7.64 13.69 -1.71
C THR A 97 -6.58 13.46 -2.76
N ASP A 98 -6.22 14.52 -3.46
CA ASP A 98 -5.38 14.59 -4.66
C ASP A 98 -3.89 14.29 -4.41
N ARG A 99 -3.59 13.31 -3.54
CA ARG A 99 -2.23 12.94 -3.14
C ARG A 99 -1.75 11.64 -3.76
N THR A 100 -2.63 10.90 -4.41
CA THR A 100 -2.33 9.60 -5.04
C THR A 100 -2.27 9.69 -6.57
N LEU A 101 -2.41 10.88 -7.17
CA LEU A 101 -1.90 11.17 -8.51
C LEU A 101 -0.36 11.32 -8.47
N MET A 102 0.35 10.30 -7.97
CA MET A 102 1.79 10.19 -8.17
C MET A 102 2.05 9.07 -9.19
N ARG A 103 2.94 9.42 -10.13
CA ARG A 103 3.32 8.74 -11.39
C ARG A 103 2.29 8.99 -12.51
N GLN A 104 2.49 9.88 -13.49
CA GLN A 104 3.72 10.25 -14.19
C GLN A 104 3.54 11.65 -14.83
N SER A 105 4.42 12.59 -14.51
CA SER A 105 4.80 13.71 -15.39
C SER A 105 6.06 14.35 -14.81
N THR A 106 7.15 13.59 -14.72
CA THR A 106 8.47 14.20 -14.72
C THR A 106 8.75 14.55 -16.18
N THR A 107 8.40 15.77 -16.59
CA THR A 107 9.07 16.38 -17.75
C THR A 107 10.51 16.59 -17.32
N MET A 108 11.39 15.65 -17.66
CA MET A 108 12.83 15.92 -17.67
C MET A 108 13.08 16.91 -18.81
N SER A 109 13.06 18.20 -18.49
CA SER A 109 13.69 19.24 -19.31
C SER A 109 15.05 19.55 -18.72
N GLU A 110 16.05 18.96 -19.37
CA GLU A 110 17.29 19.58 -19.87
C GLU A 110 18.29 20.29 -18.92
N MET A 111 19.55 19.81 -19.04
CA MET A 111 20.85 20.49 -18.90
C MET A 111 21.20 21.24 -17.61
N ASP A 112 22.20 20.72 -16.88
CA ASP A 112 23.56 21.28 -16.93
C ASP A 112 24.57 20.32 -16.26
N ALA A 113 25.66 20.01 -16.95
CA ALA A 113 26.76 19.21 -16.43
C ALA A 113 28.01 20.08 -16.33
N PRO A 114 28.65 20.24 -15.16
CA PRO A 114 30.00 20.80 -15.12
C PRO A 114 31.07 19.68 -15.25
N PRO A 115 32.21 19.97 -15.90
CA PRO A 115 33.17 18.96 -16.34
C PRO A 115 34.01 18.39 -15.19
N ALA A 116 34.43 17.13 -15.39
CA ALA A 116 35.38 16.43 -14.55
C ALA A 116 36.74 17.17 -14.49
N THR A 117 37.36 17.21 -13.32
CA THR A 117 38.82 17.37 -13.20
C THR A 117 39.31 16.49 -12.05
N SER A 118 40.14 15.50 -12.39
CA SER A 118 40.79 14.59 -11.45
C SER A 118 41.88 15.29 -10.64
N ARG A 119 42.03 14.97 -9.35
CA ARG A 119 43.34 14.93 -8.68
C ARG A 119 43.39 13.80 -7.65
N LEU A 120 44.34 12.88 -7.85
CA LEU A 120 44.74 11.83 -6.92
C LEU A 120 45.44 12.41 -5.67
N GLY A 121 45.28 11.72 -4.52
CA GLY A 121 46.15 11.81 -3.35
C GLY A 121 45.86 10.64 -2.36
N PRO A 122 46.86 10.00 -1.71
CA PRO A 122 46.72 8.69 -1.05
C PRO A 122 46.59 8.70 0.50
N ALA A 123 46.06 7.57 1.02
CA ALA A 123 46.24 6.88 2.33
C ALA A 123 46.20 7.70 3.64
N THR A 124 45.43 7.31 4.68
CA THR A 124 45.76 6.23 5.67
C THR A 124 44.57 6.09 6.67
N PRO A 125 44.27 4.92 7.28
CA PRO A 125 43.10 4.72 8.16
C PRO A 125 43.44 4.88 9.66
N PRO A 126 42.42 4.96 10.53
CA PRO A 126 42.50 4.37 11.86
C PRO A 126 41.35 3.37 12.17
N ILE A 127 41.78 2.21 12.65
CA ILE A 127 41.15 1.25 13.59
C ILE A 127 40.68 2.00 14.87
N ASP A 128 39.65 1.65 15.66
CA ASP A 128 39.14 0.35 16.15
C ASP A 128 37.68 0.46 16.67
N GLU A 129 37.03 -0.72 16.81
CA GLU A 129 36.07 -1.14 17.86
C GLU A 129 34.61 -0.58 17.91
N VAL A 130 33.52 -1.34 18.13
CA VAL A 130 33.23 -2.77 18.41
C VAL A 130 31.75 -3.06 18.05
N GLU A 131 31.44 -4.33 17.71
CA GLU A 131 30.21 -5.16 17.95
C GLU A 131 28.81 -4.52 18.13
N ALA A 132 27.66 -5.11 17.80
CA ALA A 132 27.17 -6.35 17.20
C ALA A 132 25.64 -6.10 17.08
N VAL A 133 24.89 -6.67 16.14
CA VAL A 133 24.17 -7.94 16.33
C VAL A 133 23.42 -8.20 15.03
N GLY A 134 23.69 -9.34 14.42
CA GLY A 134 22.93 -9.86 13.30
C GLY A 134 21.58 -10.43 13.74
N LYS A 135 20.69 -10.60 12.76
CA LYS A 135 19.94 -11.85 12.65
C LYS A 135 19.45 -12.04 11.22
N ASP A 136 20.11 -12.99 10.58
CA ASP A 136 19.67 -13.75 9.44
C ASP A 136 18.30 -14.36 9.75
N ASN A 137 17.31 -14.15 8.89
CA ASN A 137 16.08 -14.94 8.90
C ASN A 137 15.86 -15.55 7.51
N THR A 138 16.73 -16.50 7.19
CA THR A 138 16.40 -17.63 6.32
C THR A 138 15.43 -18.54 7.05
N CYS A 139 14.18 -18.59 6.60
CA CYS A 139 13.24 -19.69 6.78
C CYS A 139 12.10 -19.39 5.80
N GLY A 140 11.75 -20.19 4.82
CA GLY A 140 11.96 -21.60 4.56
C GLY A 140 10.80 -21.92 3.61
N ALA A 141 11.11 -22.55 2.48
CA ALA A 141 10.11 -22.95 1.51
C ALA A 141 9.10 -23.89 2.17
N ASP A 142 7.81 -23.51 2.18
CA ASP A 142 6.65 -24.34 1.86
C ASP A 142 5.39 -23.66 2.39
N CYS A 143 4.55 -23.20 1.47
CA CYS A 143 3.09 -23.28 1.54
C CYS A 143 2.54 -22.61 0.27
N CYS A 144 2.56 -23.37 -0.83
CA CYS A 144 1.64 -23.15 -1.93
C CYS A 144 0.21 -23.19 -1.38
N VAL A 145 -0.63 -22.26 -1.80
CA VAL A 145 -2.08 -22.45 -1.74
C VAL A 145 -2.66 -22.08 -3.10
N GLN A 146 -3.31 -23.08 -3.68
CA GLN A 146 -4.20 -23.05 -4.84
C GLN A 146 -5.28 -21.99 -4.74
#